data_AF-Q8TZS7-F1
#
_entry.id   AF-Q8TZS7-F1
#
_cell.length_a   1.000
_cell.length_b   1.000
_cell.length_c   1.000
_cell.angle_alpha   90.00
_cell.angle_beta   90.00
_cell.angle_gamma   90.00
#
_symmetry.space_group_name_H-M   'P 1'
#
loop_
_entity.id
_entity.type
_entity.pdbx_description
1 polymer ?
#
loop_
_entity_poly.entity_id
_entity_poly.type
_entity_poly.pdbx_seq_one_letter_code
_entity_poly.pdbx_strand_id
1 'polypeptide(L)'
;MKRIFKVTFMFFILLSPELTIAYTTVNPLWSLNTQVKSIDVSKDYVLIISDALYLFDKVGNEILEMPTPLWAGLVDENLVILENANKTIHVTWIDLANKSSTSYAIKIKNFPPWIIAKGEKYVVVLDFEPGGNSTFYVLDKYGIAWKLRYAMAVKEIKVKNESIYVRSFSNIYKFKEKREWVIDFPICIFPRSFDVYNNFTAVFLNNGTLLMTKNAKKVWSKNIEFNWARIYECAYATYLSPLYANLGFLGDKLLVAIDNKIMLYDINGTILWSFKLDGNITKLVTSNFLAIAITSNRIYFISKDGVLGSYLINVKHARVSNLNAVIVDSKTIYFFTFEPFVTITDVDKNIGRKIFANKPIDLQIVLGKAAAKFVNATFTRDTMKFNGNIYRSIWRKKDYCIIQPEDRRIFILGTHRFGTEACLLYYKVRKTKEITLLKWEDSNGNSKVELNEIEVIIQ
;
A
#
# COMPACT_ATOMS: atom_id res chain seq x y z
N MET A 1 -47.68 49.36 -10.11
CA MET A 1 -46.25 49.52 -9.77
C MET A 1 -45.86 48.45 -8.76
N LYS A 2 -45.26 47.36 -9.23
CA LYS A 2 -44.90 46.17 -8.44
C LYS A 2 -43.50 46.36 -7.83
N ARG A 3 -43.40 46.16 -6.51
CA ARG A 3 -42.13 46.12 -5.76
C ARG A 3 -41.28 44.95 -6.22
N ILE A 4 -40.04 45.24 -6.60
CA ILE A 4 -39.00 44.25 -6.91
C ILE A 4 -38.40 43.79 -5.58
N PHE A 5 -38.68 42.55 -5.20
CA PHE A 5 -37.92 41.82 -4.17
C PHE A 5 -36.61 41.36 -4.80
N LYS A 6 -35.48 41.93 -4.37
CA LYS A 6 -34.15 41.35 -4.60
C LYS A 6 -34.03 40.13 -3.68
N VAL A 7 -34.22 38.94 -4.25
CA VAL A 7 -33.81 37.68 -3.60
C VAL A 7 -32.33 37.49 -3.92
N THR A 8 -31.48 37.73 -2.93
CA THR A 8 -30.08 37.35 -2.96
C THR A 8 -30.01 35.83 -2.86
N PHE A 9 -29.82 35.17 -4.00
CA PHE A 9 -29.63 33.72 -4.08
C PHE A 9 -28.25 33.39 -3.51
N MET A 10 -28.17 33.09 -2.20
CA MET A 10 -26.98 32.44 -1.63
C MET A 10 -26.92 31.03 -2.22
N PHE A 11 -25.99 30.81 -3.15
CA PHE A 11 -25.54 29.48 -3.55
C PHE A 11 -24.83 28.84 -2.34
N PHE A 12 -25.58 28.17 -1.47
CA PHE A 12 -24.99 27.16 -0.59
C PHE A 12 -24.66 25.95 -1.48
N ILE A 13 -23.42 25.87 -1.93
CA ILE A 13 -22.88 24.66 -2.55
C ILE A 13 -22.84 23.61 -1.43
N LEU A 14 -23.85 22.74 -1.38
CA LEU A 14 -23.78 21.47 -0.67
C LEU A 14 -22.74 20.60 -1.38
N LEU A 15 -21.46 20.82 -1.08
CA LEU A 15 -20.41 19.88 -1.41
C LEU A 15 -20.77 18.56 -0.73
N SER A 16 -20.94 17.50 -1.52
CA SER A 16 -21.13 16.16 -0.95
C SER A 16 -19.98 15.84 0.00
N PRO A 17 -20.24 15.17 1.14
CA PRO A 17 -19.20 14.85 2.12
C PRO A 17 -18.01 14.09 1.49
N GLU A 18 -18.27 13.30 0.44
CA GLU A 18 -17.24 12.61 -0.35
C GLU A 18 -16.27 13.56 -1.06
N LEU A 19 -16.74 14.70 -1.58
CA LEU A 19 -15.86 15.71 -2.19
C LEU A 19 -14.96 16.33 -1.14
N THR A 20 -15.51 16.70 0.02
CA THR A 20 -14.75 17.31 1.13
C THR A 20 -13.67 16.38 1.67
N ILE A 21 -13.94 15.07 1.75
CA ILE A 21 -12.95 14.06 2.15
C ILE A 21 -11.87 13.90 1.07
N ALA A 22 -12.23 13.90 -0.22
CA ALA A 22 -11.25 13.76 -1.30
C ALA A 22 -10.16 14.85 -1.29
N TYR A 23 -10.48 16.05 -0.79
CA TYR A 23 -9.53 17.17 -0.67
C TYR A 23 -8.90 17.30 0.72
N THR A 24 -9.24 16.41 1.65
CA THR A 24 -8.58 16.36 2.94
C THR A 24 -7.13 15.91 2.75
N THR A 25 -6.19 16.75 3.17
CA THR A 25 -4.76 16.41 3.12
C THR A 25 -4.46 15.32 4.14
N VAL A 26 -3.89 14.21 3.68
CA VAL A 26 -3.34 13.14 4.52
C VAL A 26 -1.85 13.40 4.65
N ASN A 27 -1.34 13.55 5.86
CA ASN A 27 0.09 13.72 6.08
C ASN A 27 0.80 12.37 6.06
N PRO A 28 2.05 12.29 5.56
CA PRO A 28 2.86 11.08 5.71
C PRO A 28 3.11 10.78 7.19
N LEU A 29 3.38 9.52 7.54
CA LEU A 29 3.86 9.17 8.88
C LEU A 29 5.33 9.61 9.05
N TRP A 30 6.12 9.46 8.00
CA TRP A 30 7.49 9.95 7.94
C TRP A 30 7.90 10.18 6.49
N SER A 31 8.96 10.96 6.30
CA SER A 31 9.56 11.22 5.00
C SER A 31 11.08 11.20 5.08
N LEU A 32 11.73 10.92 3.95
CA LEU A 32 13.18 10.85 3.85
C LEU A 32 13.63 11.48 2.53
N ASN A 33 14.61 12.37 2.59
CA ASN A 33 15.22 12.97 1.40
C ASN A 33 16.31 12.04 0.85
N THR A 34 16.08 11.44 -0.30
CA THR A 34 17.05 10.59 -1.01
C THR A 34 16.65 10.40 -2.48
N GLN A 35 17.62 10.14 -3.34
CA GLN A 35 17.37 9.86 -4.76
C GLN A 35 17.08 8.38 -4.97
N VAL A 36 15.85 8.05 -5.36
CA VAL A 36 15.41 6.65 -5.42
C VAL A 36 15.46 6.10 -6.84
N LYS A 37 16.02 4.89 -6.96
CA LYS A 37 15.96 4.07 -8.17
C LYS A 37 14.76 3.12 -8.15
N SER A 38 14.48 2.49 -7.01
CA SER A 38 13.29 1.66 -6.84
C SER A 38 12.80 1.60 -5.40
N ILE A 39 11.51 1.32 -5.24
CA ILE A 39 10.85 1.15 -3.95
C ILE A 39 10.03 -0.13 -3.91
N ASP A 40 9.86 -0.66 -2.70
CA ASP A 40 8.87 -1.67 -2.38
C ASP A 40 8.33 -1.48 -0.96
N VAL A 41 7.15 -2.03 -0.70
CA VAL A 41 6.51 -1.90 0.62
C VAL A 41 5.78 -3.18 0.98
N SER A 42 5.85 -3.55 2.25
CA SER A 42 5.10 -4.64 2.86
C SER A 42 4.26 -4.11 4.03
N LYS A 43 3.72 -5.02 4.82
CA LYS A 43 2.98 -4.67 6.03
C LYS A 43 3.87 -3.99 7.08
N ASP A 44 5.09 -4.49 7.26
CA ASP A 44 5.96 -4.08 8.37
C ASP A 44 7.25 -3.37 7.92
N TYR A 45 7.55 -3.41 6.62
CA TYR A 45 8.82 -2.90 6.08
C TYR A 45 8.64 -2.04 4.83
N VAL A 46 9.56 -1.07 4.69
CA VAL A 46 9.75 -0.25 3.50
C VAL A 46 11.14 -0.49 2.94
N LEU A 47 11.22 -0.86 1.67
CA LEU A 47 12.47 -1.11 0.96
C LEU A 47 12.74 0.02 -0.02
N ILE A 48 13.96 0.57 0.04
CA ILE A 48 14.42 1.67 -0.81
C ILE A 48 15.74 1.27 -1.44
N ILE A 49 15.86 1.42 -2.76
CA ILE A 49 17.12 1.25 -3.48
C ILE A 49 17.49 2.59 -4.10
N SER A 50 18.63 3.14 -3.69
CA SER A 50 19.19 4.41 -4.13
C SER A 50 20.65 4.20 -4.60
N ASP A 51 21.60 4.81 -3.93
CA ASP A 51 23.03 4.50 -3.90
C ASP A 51 23.35 3.18 -3.19
N ALA A 52 22.59 2.86 -2.15
CA ALA A 52 22.58 1.59 -1.44
C ALA A 52 21.15 1.03 -1.37
N LEU A 53 21.01 -0.20 -0.87
CA LEU A 53 19.76 -0.78 -0.44
C LEU A 53 19.56 -0.45 1.04
N TYR A 54 18.41 0.15 1.34
CA TYR A 54 17.98 0.47 2.70
C TYR A 54 16.66 -0.23 3.00
N LEU A 55 16.60 -0.87 4.16
CA LEU A 55 15.37 -1.44 4.71
C LEU A 55 14.98 -0.68 5.97
N PHE A 56 13.77 -0.15 6.00
CA PHE A 56 13.20 0.53 7.15
C PHE A 56 12.05 -0.27 7.75
N ASP A 57 11.86 -0.18 9.06
CA ASP A 57 10.60 -0.59 9.68
C ASP A 57 9.48 0.38 9.27
N LYS A 58 8.23 0.03 9.56
CA LYS A 58 7.09 0.89 9.21
C LYS A 58 7.07 2.25 9.91
N VAL A 59 7.83 2.44 10.99
CA VAL A 59 7.97 3.78 11.58
C VAL A 59 9.15 4.53 11.02
N GLY A 60 10.00 3.96 10.18
CA GLY A 60 11.11 4.65 9.52
C GLY A 60 12.44 4.56 10.27
N ASN A 61 12.61 3.58 11.15
CA ASN A 61 13.94 3.24 11.66
C ASN A 61 14.65 2.33 10.64
N GLU A 62 15.91 2.63 10.35
CA GLU A 62 16.73 1.78 9.50
C GLU A 62 17.04 0.45 10.22
N ILE A 63 16.85 -0.65 9.51
CA ILE A 63 17.09 -2.02 9.98
C ILE A 63 18.36 -2.59 9.34
N LEU A 64 18.57 -2.24 8.06
CA LEU A 64 19.60 -2.84 7.21
C LEU A 64 20.01 -1.84 6.13
N GLU A 65 21.32 -1.74 5.92
CA GLU A 65 21.95 -1.07 4.79
C GLU A 65 22.88 -2.07 4.09
N MET A 66 22.81 -2.14 2.76
CA MET A 66 23.63 -3.04 1.92
C MET A 66 24.00 -2.38 0.58
N PRO A 67 25.06 -2.85 -0.10
CA PRO A 67 25.34 -2.43 -1.47
C PRO A 67 24.14 -2.63 -2.41
N THR A 68 24.01 -1.76 -3.42
CA THR A 68 22.90 -1.85 -4.40
C THR A 68 22.94 -3.18 -5.16
N PRO A 69 21.90 -4.03 -5.07
CA PRO A 69 21.83 -5.26 -5.83
C PRO A 69 21.32 -5.02 -7.26
N LEU A 70 21.30 -6.08 -8.07
CA LEU A 70 20.66 -6.03 -9.41
C LEU A 70 19.15 -5.78 -9.28
N TRP A 71 18.54 -6.39 -8.26
CA TRP A 71 17.15 -6.18 -7.89
C TRP A 71 16.93 -6.61 -6.43
N ALA A 72 16.00 -5.95 -5.74
CA ALA A 72 15.48 -6.45 -4.49
C ALA A 72 13.98 -6.17 -4.35
N GLY A 73 13.31 -6.98 -3.52
CA GLY A 73 11.90 -6.86 -3.24
C GLY A 73 11.49 -7.59 -1.97
N LEU A 74 10.30 -7.25 -1.46
CA LEU A 74 9.69 -7.85 -0.28
C LEU A 74 8.63 -8.89 -0.70
N VAL A 75 8.79 -10.13 -0.24
CA VAL A 75 7.94 -11.29 -0.56
C VAL A 75 7.77 -12.14 0.68
N ASP A 76 6.53 -12.42 1.11
CA ASP A 76 6.20 -13.25 2.28
C ASP A 76 7.07 -12.96 3.52
N GLU A 77 7.14 -11.71 3.98
CA GLU A 77 7.99 -11.26 5.11
C GLU A 77 9.51 -11.43 4.91
N ASN A 78 9.95 -11.85 3.73
CA ASN A 78 11.36 -11.96 3.35
C ASN A 78 11.80 -10.77 2.49
N LEU A 79 13.05 -10.35 2.69
CA LEU A 79 13.79 -9.56 1.72
C LEU A 79 14.45 -10.49 0.71
N VAL A 80 14.14 -10.32 -0.57
CA VAL A 80 14.71 -11.09 -1.67
C VAL A 80 15.68 -10.22 -2.43
N ILE A 81 16.90 -10.71 -2.61
CA ILE A 81 18.00 -10.01 -3.28
C ILE A 81 18.46 -10.85 -4.46
N LEU A 82 18.59 -10.21 -5.62
CA LEU A 82 19.14 -10.79 -6.84
C LEU A 82 20.47 -10.09 -7.14
N GLU A 83 21.55 -10.86 -7.27
CA GLU A 83 22.89 -10.37 -7.58
C GLU A 83 23.43 -11.08 -8.82
N ASN A 84 24.12 -10.34 -9.70
CA ASN A 84 24.70 -10.93 -10.92
C ASN A 84 26.19 -11.22 -10.72
N ALA A 85 26.57 -12.47 -10.89
CA ALA A 85 27.96 -12.90 -10.99
C ALA A 85 28.14 -13.73 -12.28
N ASN A 86 28.72 -13.11 -13.33
CA ASN A 86 29.12 -13.80 -14.56
C ASN A 86 28.05 -14.73 -15.17
N LYS A 87 26.87 -14.20 -15.54
CA LYS A 87 25.71 -14.95 -16.10
C LYS A 87 25.03 -15.94 -15.14
N THR A 88 25.43 -15.90 -13.87
CA THR A 88 24.74 -16.59 -12.78
C THR A 88 24.10 -15.54 -11.90
N ILE A 89 22.81 -15.70 -11.62
CA ILE A 89 22.11 -14.86 -10.67
C ILE A 89 22.11 -15.60 -9.33
N HIS A 90 22.72 -14.98 -8.33
CA HIS A 90 22.61 -15.39 -6.94
C HIS A 90 21.33 -14.81 -6.37
N VAL A 91 20.52 -15.68 -5.78
CA VAL A 91 19.24 -15.34 -5.16
C VAL A 91 19.39 -15.56 -3.67
N THR A 92 19.18 -14.52 -2.89
CA THR A 92 19.24 -14.58 -1.42
C THR A 92 17.89 -14.19 -0.85
N TRP A 93 17.36 -15.02 0.03
CA TRP A 93 16.15 -14.77 0.81
C TRP A 93 16.56 -14.54 2.25
N ILE A 94 16.15 -13.41 2.83
CA ILE A 94 16.42 -13.05 4.22
C ILE A 94 15.09 -12.97 4.95
N ASP A 95 14.86 -13.86 5.91
CA ASP A 95 13.72 -13.82 6.82
C ASP A 95 13.92 -12.64 7.77
N LEU A 96 13.08 -11.62 7.66
CA LEU A 96 13.22 -10.38 8.43
C LEU A 96 12.81 -10.54 9.89
N ALA A 97 11.98 -11.54 10.22
CA ALA A 97 11.53 -11.80 11.58
C ALA A 97 12.61 -12.53 12.39
N ASN A 98 13.19 -13.58 11.82
CA ASN A 98 14.15 -14.44 12.52
C ASN A 98 15.61 -14.20 12.12
N LYS A 99 15.87 -13.31 11.16
CA LYS A 99 17.20 -12.97 10.63
C LYS A 99 17.97 -14.17 10.06
N SER A 100 17.24 -15.20 9.63
CA SER A 100 17.84 -16.33 8.90
C SER A 100 17.92 -16.02 7.41
N SER A 101 18.77 -16.73 6.68
CA SER A 101 18.85 -16.56 5.23
C SER A 101 19.04 -17.89 4.51
N THR A 102 18.51 -17.97 3.29
CA THR A 102 18.77 -19.05 2.34
C THR A 102 19.25 -18.45 1.03
N SER A 103 20.18 -19.11 0.36
CA SER A 103 20.69 -18.66 -0.93
C SER A 103 20.91 -19.80 -1.89
N TYR A 104 20.76 -19.50 -3.18
CA TYR A 104 21.02 -20.42 -4.27
C TYR A 104 21.32 -19.65 -5.56
N ALA A 105 21.78 -20.36 -6.57
CA ALA A 105 22.20 -19.76 -7.84
C ALA A 105 21.38 -20.30 -9.01
N ILE A 106 21.02 -19.41 -9.94
CA ILE A 106 20.34 -19.76 -11.19
C ILE A 106 21.16 -19.26 -12.38
N LYS A 107 21.29 -20.09 -13.41
CA LYS A 107 21.98 -19.70 -14.66
C LYS A 107 20.97 -19.09 -15.62
N ILE A 108 21.23 -17.85 -16.03
CA ILE A 108 20.38 -17.10 -16.96
C ILE A 108 21.24 -16.64 -18.12
N LYS A 109 20.82 -16.93 -19.35
CA LYS A 109 21.59 -16.53 -20.54
C LYS A 109 21.42 -15.04 -20.82
N ASN A 110 20.17 -14.58 -20.84
CA ASN A 110 19.77 -13.24 -21.22
C ASN A 110 18.79 -12.70 -20.18
N PHE A 111 19.30 -11.89 -19.25
CA PHE A 111 18.50 -11.32 -18.18
C PHE A 111 18.03 -9.91 -18.55
N PRO A 112 16.73 -9.70 -18.86
CA PRO A 112 16.12 -8.38 -18.88
C PRO A 112 15.74 -7.95 -17.45
N PRO A 113 16.52 -7.08 -16.77
CA PRO A 113 16.21 -6.65 -15.40
C PRO A 113 14.84 -5.96 -15.26
N TRP A 114 14.28 -5.44 -16.36
CA TRP A 114 12.97 -4.77 -16.38
C TRP A 114 11.77 -5.74 -16.33
N ILE A 115 11.98 -7.06 -16.42
CA ILE A 115 10.90 -8.07 -16.39
C ILE A 115 11.10 -9.01 -15.20
N ILE A 116 11.03 -8.45 -13.99
CA ILE A 116 10.92 -9.20 -12.74
C ILE A 116 9.53 -8.91 -12.17
N ALA A 117 8.81 -9.97 -11.82
CA ALA A 117 7.52 -9.86 -11.15
C ALA A 117 7.58 -10.59 -9.82
N LYS A 118 6.94 -10.05 -8.81
CA LYS A 118 6.79 -10.70 -7.51
C LYS A 118 5.31 -10.90 -7.19
N GLY A 119 5.03 -11.98 -6.49
CA GLY A 119 3.74 -12.28 -5.88
C GLY A 119 3.85 -12.26 -4.38
N GLU A 120 2.90 -12.92 -3.73
CA GLU A 120 2.91 -13.09 -2.27
C GLU A 120 4.04 -14.03 -1.84
N LYS A 121 4.26 -15.11 -2.59
CA LYS A 121 5.20 -16.19 -2.26
C LYS A 121 6.38 -16.34 -3.23
N TYR A 122 6.20 -15.96 -4.49
CA TYR A 122 7.16 -16.24 -5.55
C TYR A 122 7.75 -14.97 -6.15
N VAL A 123 9.01 -15.06 -6.57
CA VAL A 123 9.63 -14.13 -7.52
C VAL A 123 9.75 -14.82 -8.86
N VAL A 124 9.36 -14.13 -9.94
CA VAL A 124 9.45 -14.65 -11.31
C VAL A 124 10.50 -13.85 -12.04
N VAL A 125 11.49 -14.59 -12.55
CA VAL A 125 12.59 -14.05 -13.36
C VAL A 125 12.49 -14.61 -14.77
N LEU A 126 12.63 -13.75 -15.78
CA LEU A 126 12.61 -14.14 -17.18
C LEU A 126 14.04 -14.30 -17.72
N ASP A 127 14.32 -15.43 -18.36
CA ASP A 127 15.44 -15.59 -19.29
C ASP A 127 14.88 -15.44 -20.71
N PHE A 128 15.18 -14.29 -21.32
CA PHE A 128 14.54 -13.86 -22.55
C PHE A 128 15.38 -14.25 -23.77
N GLU A 129 14.81 -15.09 -24.63
CA GLU A 129 15.40 -15.43 -25.92
C GLU A 129 14.57 -14.77 -27.03
N PRO A 130 15.02 -13.63 -27.61
CA PRO A 130 14.33 -12.99 -28.72
C PRO A 130 14.23 -13.96 -29.91
N GLY A 131 13.01 -14.31 -30.32
CA GLY A 131 12.76 -15.28 -31.40
C GLY A 131 12.80 -16.75 -30.96
N GLY A 132 13.00 -17.03 -29.66
CA GLY A 132 13.07 -18.37 -29.09
C GLY A 132 12.07 -18.63 -27.96
N ASN A 133 12.27 -19.75 -27.25
CA ASN A 133 11.47 -20.11 -26.08
C ASN A 133 12.04 -19.42 -24.85
N SER A 134 11.40 -18.33 -24.43
CA SER A 134 11.76 -17.68 -23.17
C SER A 134 11.46 -18.61 -21.99
N THR A 135 12.32 -18.57 -20.96
CA THR A 135 12.16 -19.39 -19.75
C THR A 135 11.78 -18.52 -18.57
N PHE A 136 10.64 -18.79 -17.94
CA PHE A 136 10.26 -18.21 -16.66
C PHE A 136 10.80 -19.10 -15.55
N TYR A 137 11.65 -18.54 -14.70
CA TYR A 137 12.11 -19.14 -13.46
C TYR A 137 11.19 -18.66 -12.33
N VAL A 138 10.51 -19.60 -11.68
CA VAL A 138 9.66 -19.31 -10.52
C VAL A 138 10.42 -19.69 -9.28
N LEU A 139 10.73 -18.68 -8.47
CA LEU A 139 11.66 -18.74 -7.37
C LEU A 139 10.90 -18.67 -6.04
N ASP A 140 11.23 -19.55 -5.12
CA ASP A 140 10.83 -19.49 -3.72
C ASP A 140 12.05 -19.55 -2.78
N LYS A 141 11.82 -19.52 -1.47
CA LYS A 141 12.90 -19.57 -0.48
C LYS A 141 13.74 -20.85 -0.48
N TYR A 142 13.27 -21.93 -1.10
CA TYR A 142 13.95 -23.22 -1.16
C TYR A 142 14.66 -23.48 -2.50
N GLY A 143 14.41 -22.66 -3.52
CA GLY A 143 15.07 -22.77 -4.82
C GLY A 143 14.18 -22.39 -5.99
N ILE A 144 14.39 -23.08 -7.11
CA ILE A 144 13.52 -22.99 -8.27
C ILE A 144 12.31 -23.88 -8.02
N ALA A 145 11.18 -23.29 -7.67
CA ALA A 145 9.95 -24.01 -7.44
C ALA A 145 9.50 -24.74 -8.71
N TRP A 146 9.52 -24.05 -9.86
CA TRP A 146 9.34 -24.64 -11.19
C TRP A 146 9.82 -23.72 -12.32
N LYS A 147 9.87 -24.26 -13.53
CA LYS A 147 10.26 -23.54 -14.76
C LYS A 147 9.19 -23.67 -15.82
N LEU A 148 8.98 -22.61 -16.59
CA LEU A 148 8.07 -22.62 -17.75
C LEU A 148 8.83 -22.16 -18.98
N ARG A 149 8.77 -22.94 -20.07
CA ARG A 149 9.36 -22.56 -21.36
C ARG A 149 8.27 -22.31 -22.37
N TYR A 150 8.20 -21.08 -22.89
CA TYR A 150 7.20 -20.70 -23.88
C TYR A 150 7.74 -19.68 -24.88
N ALA A 151 7.43 -19.90 -26.16
CA ALA A 151 7.59 -18.91 -27.22
C ALA A 151 6.42 -17.93 -27.18
N MET A 152 6.59 -16.80 -26.52
CA MET A 152 5.63 -15.71 -26.55
C MET A 152 6.29 -14.36 -26.35
N ALA A 153 5.69 -13.33 -26.95
CA ALA A 153 6.02 -11.96 -26.61
C ALA A 153 5.46 -11.62 -25.22
N VAL A 154 6.34 -11.22 -24.30
CA VAL A 154 5.95 -10.80 -22.95
C VAL A 154 5.84 -9.29 -22.92
N LYS A 155 4.64 -8.76 -22.65
CA LYS A 155 4.42 -7.32 -22.41
C LYS A 155 4.34 -6.99 -20.93
N GLU A 156 3.81 -7.89 -20.12
CA GLU A 156 3.62 -7.70 -18.69
C GLU A 156 3.48 -9.06 -18.00
N ILE A 157 4.05 -9.17 -16.80
CA ILE A 157 3.90 -10.34 -15.93
C ILE A 157 3.29 -9.87 -14.61
N LYS A 158 2.29 -10.61 -14.13
CA LYS A 158 1.75 -10.47 -12.77
C LYS A 158 1.79 -11.80 -12.07
N VAL A 159 2.05 -11.79 -10.77
CA VAL A 159 2.01 -12.98 -9.91
C VAL A 159 0.97 -12.75 -8.84
N LYS A 160 -0.10 -13.56 -8.85
CA LYS A 160 -1.26 -13.45 -7.95
C LYS A 160 -1.77 -14.85 -7.62
N ASN A 161 -2.12 -15.10 -6.36
CA ASN A 161 -2.66 -16.40 -5.91
C ASN A 161 -1.83 -17.60 -6.41
N GLU A 162 -0.51 -17.52 -6.20
CA GLU A 162 0.46 -18.55 -6.64
C GLU A 162 0.50 -18.82 -8.17
N SER A 163 -0.21 -18.02 -8.97
CA SER A 163 -0.30 -18.17 -10.41
C SER A 163 0.42 -17.01 -11.11
N ILE A 164 0.94 -17.30 -12.29
CA ILE A 164 1.63 -16.33 -13.14
C ILE A 164 0.72 -15.98 -14.29
N TYR A 165 0.50 -14.69 -14.48
CA TYR A 165 -0.32 -14.17 -15.56
C TYR A 165 0.58 -13.38 -16.50
N VAL A 166 0.57 -13.78 -17.77
CA VAL A 166 1.41 -13.16 -18.79
C VAL A 166 0.51 -12.53 -19.83
N ARG A 167 0.64 -11.23 -20.00
CA ARG A 167 -0.01 -10.50 -21.09
C ARG A 167 0.93 -10.45 -22.28
N SER A 168 0.46 -10.99 -23.40
CA SER A 168 1.03 -10.81 -24.73
C SER A 168 0.30 -9.67 -25.45
N PHE A 169 0.54 -9.50 -26.75
CA PHE A 169 -0.17 -8.51 -27.55
C PHE A 169 -1.67 -8.78 -27.62
N SER A 170 -2.11 -10.00 -27.93
CA SER A 170 -3.52 -10.34 -28.18
C SER A 170 -4.07 -11.38 -27.20
N ASN A 171 -3.31 -11.73 -26.16
CA ASN A 171 -3.66 -12.85 -25.28
C ASN A 171 -3.27 -12.55 -23.83
N ILE A 172 -4.01 -13.12 -22.90
CA ILE A 172 -3.61 -13.23 -21.49
C ILE A 172 -3.56 -14.71 -21.13
N TYR A 173 -2.40 -15.16 -20.69
CA TYR A 173 -2.17 -16.54 -20.25
C TYR A 173 -2.16 -16.62 -18.73
N LYS A 174 -2.67 -17.73 -18.19
CA LYS A 174 -2.44 -18.13 -16.79
C LYS A 174 -1.59 -19.39 -16.75
N PHE A 175 -0.56 -19.35 -15.91
CA PHE A 175 0.30 -20.48 -15.58
C PHE A 175 0.29 -20.78 -14.09
N LYS A 176 0.39 -22.06 -13.76
CA LYS A 176 0.94 -22.55 -12.50
C LYS A 176 2.20 -23.33 -12.85
N GLU A 177 2.23 -24.65 -12.64
CA GLU A 177 3.29 -25.55 -13.14
C GLU A 177 3.20 -25.78 -14.66
N LYS A 178 2.02 -25.57 -15.24
CA LYS A 178 1.75 -25.60 -16.68
C LYS A 178 0.76 -24.50 -17.04
N ARG A 179 0.53 -24.30 -18.34
CA ARG A 179 -0.53 -23.40 -18.82
C ARG A 179 -1.88 -23.97 -18.41
N GLU A 180 -2.66 -23.19 -17.67
CA GLU A 180 -4.01 -23.56 -17.27
C GLU A 180 -5.05 -23.10 -18.28
N TRP A 181 -4.97 -21.83 -18.70
CA TRP A 181 -5.89 -21.26 -19.69
C TRP A 181 -5.28 -20.06 -20.41
N VAL A 182 -5.96 -19.66 -21.49
CA VAL A 182 -5.69 -18.46 -22.27
C VAL A 182 -7.01 -17.70 -22.50
N ILE A 183 -6.93 -16.38 -22.49
CA ILE A 183 -7.99 -15.50 -23.00
C ILE A 183 -7.46 -14.90 -24.30
N ASP A 184 -8.14 -15.20 -25.40
CA ASP A 184 -7.82 -14.70 -26.73
C ASP A 184 -8.65 -13.47 -27.06
N PHE A 185 -8.01 -12.46 -27.63
CA PHE A 185 -8.69 -11.25 -28.09
C PHE A 185 -8.65 -11.16 -29.62
N PRO A 186 -9.72 -10.63 -30.26
CA PRO A 186 -9.76 -10.45 -31.69
C PRO A 186 -8.59 -9.61 -32.23
N ILE A 187 -8.29 -9.78 -33.51
CA ILE A 187 -7.32 -8.93 -34.21
C ILE A 187 -7.70 -7.45 -33.99
N CYS A 188 -6.68 -6.62 -33.75
CA CYS A 188 -6.81 -5.20 -33.42
C CYS A 188 -7.44 -4.84 -32.08
N ILE A 189 -8.06 -5.76 -31.36
CA ILE A 189 -8.59 -5.51 -30.01
C ILE A 189 -7.65 -6.20 -29.03
N PHE A 190 -6.94 -5.44 -28.20
CA PHE A 190 -5.96 -6.01 -27.27
C PHE A 190 -6.13 -5.50 -25.84
N PRO A 191 -5.69 -6.31 -24.86
CA PRO A 191 -5.68 -5.92 -23.46
C PRO A 191 -4.66 -4.80 -23.25
N ARG A 192 -5.15 -3.60 -22.92
CA ARG A 192 -4.32 -2.46 -22.55
C ARG A 192 -3.80 -2.61 -21.13
N SER A 193 -4.69 -3.00 -20.22
CA SER A 193 -4.38 -3.29 -18.83
C SER A 193 -5.24 -4.44 -18.35
N PHE A 194 -4.76 -5.16 -17.34
CA PHE A 194 -5.52 -6.22 -16.70
C PHE A 194 -5.10 -6.33 -15.24
N ASP A 195 -5.98 -6.92 -14.44
CA ASP A 195 -5.66 -7.33 -13.09
C ASP A 195 -6.46 -8.58 -12.71
N VAL A 196 -6.03 -9.22 -11.63
CA VAL A 196 -6.56 -10.54 -11.23
C VAL A 196 -6.85 -10.56 -9.75
N TYR A 197 -7.99 -11.16 -9.39
CA TYR A 197 -8.35 -11.51 -8.02
C TYR A 197 -9.02 -12.88 -7.98
N ASN A 198 -8.49 -13.79 -7.15
CA ASN A 198 -8.86 -15.21 -7.15
C ASN A 198 -8.90 -15.80 -8.57
N ASN A 199 -10.09 -16.25 -8.99
CA ASN A 199 -10.35 -16.83 -10.31
C ASN A 199 -10.91 -15.82 -11.31
N PHE A 200 -11.01 -14.54 -10.92
CA PHE A 200 -11.51 -13.46 -11.76
C PHE A 200 -10.36 -12.73 -12.44
N THR A 201 -10.56 -12.37 -13.71
CA THR A 201 -9.64 -11.53 -14.46
C THR A 201 -10.42 -10.39 -15.10
N ALA A 202 -10.06 -9.16 -14.72
CA ALA A 202 -10.61 -7.95 -15.28
C ALA A 202 -9.64 -7.41 -16.33
N VAL A 203 -10.18 -7.03 -17.49
CA VAL A 203 -9.39 -6.59 -18.64
C VAL A 203 -9.98 -5.30 -19.19
N PHE A 204 -9.13 -4.30 -19.35
CA PHE A 204 -9.47 -3.08 -20.06
C PHE A 204 -8.94 -3.17 -21.48
N LEU A 205 -9.84 -3.19 -22.46
CA LEU A 205 -9.47 -3.26 -23.86
C LEU A 205 -9.18 -1.87 -24.40
N ASN A 206 -8.28 -1.84 -25.39
CA ASN A 206 -7.87 -0.64 -26.09
C ASN A 206 -9.01 0.16 -26.75
N ASN A 207 -10.16 -0.44 -27.05
CA ASN A 207 -11.34 0.20 -27.61
C ASN A 207 -12.31 0.77 -26.55
N GLY A 208 -11.96 0.71 -25.26
CA GLY A 208 -12.81 1.18 -24.16
C GLY A 208 -13.77 0.14 -23.58
N THR A 209 -13.73 -1.11 -24.05
CA THR A 209 -14.50 -2.19 -23.44
C THR A 209 -13.82 -2.68 -22.17
N LEU A 210 -14.56 -2.68 -21.07
CA LEU A 210 -14.23 -3.35 -19.82
C LEU A 210 -14.81 -4.76 -19.84
N LEU A 211 -13.98 -5.77 -19.59
CA LEU A 211 -14.35 -7.19 -19.61
C LEU A 211 -14.02 -7.83 -18.26
N MET A 212 -14.97 -8.58 -17.71
CA MET A 212 -14.75 -9.46 -16.56
C MET A 212 -14.87 -10.92 -17.00
N THR A 213 -13.92 -11.74 -16.57
CA THR A 213 -13.94 -13.19 -16.80
C THR A 213 -13.74 -13.94 -15.49
N LYS A 214 -14.24 -15.17 -15.42
CA LYS A 214 -13.98 -16.14 -14.35
C LYS A 214 -13.45 -17.42 -15.01
N ASN A 215 -12.22 -17.82 -14.69
CA ASN A 215 -11.54 -18.94 -15.36
C ASN A 215 -11.59 -18.83 -16.89
N ALA A 216 -11.19 -17.67 -17.44
CA ALA A 216 -11.24 -17.32 -18.85
C ALA A 216 -12.64 -17.26 -19.52
N LYS A 217 -13.72 -17.59 -18.81
CA LYS A 217 -15.09 -17.45 -19.32
C LYS A 217 -15.64 -16.06 -19.01
N LYS A 218 -16.20 -15.38 -20.02
CA LYS A 218 -16.85 -14.08 -19.86
C LYS A 218 -17.96 -14.16 -18.81
N VAL A 219 -17.93 -13.25 -17.85
CA VAL A 219 -19.01 -13.02 -16.88
C VAL A 219 -19.87 -11.86 -17.36
N TRP A 220 -19.24 -10.71 -17.63
CA TRP A 220 -19.90 -9.53 -18.17
C TRP A 220 -18.91 -8.67 -18.96
N SER A 221 -19.44 -7.76 -19.78
CA SER A 221 -18.67 -6.75 -20.50
C SER A 221 -19.44 -5.44 -20.59
N LYS A 222 -18.74 -4.31 -20.55
CA LYS A 222 -19.35 -2.99 -20.66
C LYS A 222 -18.46 -2.06 -21.48
N ASN A 223 -19.05 -1.28 -22.37
CA ASN A 223 -18.35 -0.18 -23.02
C ASN A 223 -18.34 1.02 -22.07
N ILE A 224 -17.16 1.55 -21.79
CA ILE A 224 -17.01 2.67 -20.89
C ILE A 224 -16.88 3.95 -21.73
N GLU A 225 -17.60 4.99 -21.34
CA GLU A 225 -17.50 6.31 -21.94
C GLU A 225 -16.23 7.02 -21.47
N PHE A 226 -15.57 7.74 -22.38
CA PHE A 226 -14.36 8.51 -22.13
C PHE A 226 -14.33 9.74 -23.04
N ASN A 227 -13.70 10.80 -22.56
CA ASN A 227 -13.59 12.08 -23.26
C ASN A 227 -12.22 12.22 -23.94
N TRP A 228 -11.17 11.75 -23.28
CA TRP A 228 -9.81 11.85 -23.81
C TRP A 228 -9.47 10.57 -24.55
N ALA A 229 -9.27 10.67 -25.86
CA ALA A 229 -8.97 9.54 -26.71
C ALA A 229 -7.85 9.84 -27.69
N ARG A 230 -7.21 8.78 -28.17
CA ARG A 230 -6.37 8.81 -29.38
C ARG A 230 -6.98 7.90 -30.43
N ILE A 231 -6.82 8.26 -31.69
CA ILE A 231 -7.18 7.36 -32.79
C ILE A 231 -6.17 6.21 -32.77
N TYR A 232 -6.67 4.99 -32.77
CA TYR A 232 -5.86 3.80 -32.98
C TYR A 232 -6.25 3.18 -34.32
N GLU A 233 -5.27 3.05 -35.19
CA GLU A 233 -5.41 2.45 -36.50
C GLU A 233 -4.71 1.08 -36.49
N CYS A 234 -5.40 0.10 -37.06
CA CYS A 234 -4.81 -1.17 -37.41
C CYS A 234 -5.20 -1.52 -38.85
N ALA A 235 -4.58 -2.57 -39.41
CA ALA A 235 -4.80 -2.97 -40.80
C ALA A 235 -6.27 -3.15 -41.23
N TYR A 236 -7.19 -3.43 -40.28
CA TYR A 236 -8.59 -3.75 -40.57
C TYR A 236 -9.63 -2.96 -39.75
N ALA A 237 -9.20 -2.01 -38.91
CA ALA A 237 -10.12 -1.25 -38.05
C ALA A 237 -9.48 0.04 -37.53
N THR A 238 -10.32 1.05 -37.35
CA THR A 238 -9.97 2.31 -36.68
C THR A 238 -10.96 2.55 -35.55
N TYR A 239 -10.46 2.85 -34.35
CA TYR A 239 -11.31 3.17 -33.20
C TYR A 239 -10.64 4.17 -32.27
N LEU A 240 -11.46 4.81 -31.43
CA LEU A 240 -10.99 5.69 -30.37
C LEU A 240 -10.51 4.83 -29.18
N SER A 241 -9.29 5.09 -28.74
CA SER A 241 -8.68 4.45 -27.58
C SER A 241 -8.55 5.44 -26.43
N PRO A 242 -9.09 5.16 -25.23
CA PRO A 242 -9.06 6.11 -24.12
C PRO A 242 -7.61 6.42 -23.73
N LEU A 243 -7.28 7.69 -23.50
CA LEU A 243 -5.93 8.10 -23.14
C LEU A 243 -5.61 7.76 -21.68
N TYR A 244 -6.59 7.96 -20.79
CA TYR A 244 -6.48 7.72 -19.35
C TYR A 244 -7.42 6.59 -18.95
N ALA A 245 -6.89 5.37 -18.89
CA ALA A 245 -7.66 4.19 -18.54
C ALA A 245 -6.79 3.19 -17.77
N ASN A 246 -7.17 2.93 -16.52
CA ASN A 246 -6.50 2.01 -15.62
C ASN A 246 -7.54 1.20 -14.83
N LEU A 247 -7.15 -0.01 -14.42
CA LEU A 247 -7.96 -0.82 -13.52
C LEU A 247 -7.07 -1.57 -12.54
N GLY A 248 -7.66 -2.00 -11.43
CA GLY A 248 -7.03 -2.88 -10.47
C GLY A 248 -8.05 -3.43 -9.49
N PHE A 249 -7.81 -4.63 -8.98
CA PHE A 249 -8.61 -5.17 -7.90
C PHE A 249 -8.23 -4.51 -6.58
N LEU A 250 -9.26 -4.05 -5.86
CA LEU A 250 -9.21 -3.63 -4.47
C LEU A 250 -9.85 -4.75 -3.65
N GLY A 251 -9.07 -5.81 -3.42
CA GLY A 251 -9.59 -7.09 -2.91
C GLY A 251 -10.63 -7.69 -3.85
N ASP A 252 -11.80 -8.03 -3.33
CA ASP A 252 -12.92 -8.61 -4.08
C ASP A 252 -13.76 -7.61 -4.91
N LYS A 253 -13.26 -6.40 -5.09
CA LYS A 253 -13.93 -5.33 -5.84
C LYS A 253 -13.02 -4.82 -6.95
N LEU A 254 -13.59 -4.42 -8.08
CA LEU A 254 -12.83 -3.91 -9.21
C LEU A 254 -12.87 -2.39 -9.20
N LEU A 255 -11.71 -1.75 -9.07
CA LEU A 255 -11.55 -0.31 -9.19
C LEU A 255 -11.16 0.05 -10.62
N VAL A 256 -11.92 0.95 -11.24
CA VAL A 256 -11.71 1.40 -12.63
C VAL A 256 -11.57 2.92 -12.63
N ALA A 257 -10.51 3.39 -13.27
CA ALA A 257 -10.21 4.80 -13.46
C ALA A 257 -10.23 5.16 -14.95
N ILE A 258 -11.05 6.14 -15.32
CA ILE A 258 -11.20 6.64 -16.69
C ILE A 258 -11.26 8.15 -16.67
N ASP A 259 -10.40 8.81 -17.46
CA ASP A 259 -10.19 10.26 -17.38
C ASP A 259 -9.92 10.67 -15.93
N ASN A 260 -10.80 11.47 -15.33
CA ASN A 260 -10.76 11.86 -13.93
C ASN A 260 -11.80 11.13 -13.05
N LYS A 261 -12.53 10.15 -13.60
CA LYS A 261 -13.58 9.42 -12.89
C LYS A 261 -13.04 8.12 -12.32
N ILE A 262 -13.41 7.83 -11.08
CA ILE A 262 -13.20 6.53 -10.44
C ILE A 262 -14.54 5.86 -10.19
N MET A 263 -14.58 4.56 -10.45
CA MET A 263 -15.75 3.71 -10.28
C MET A 263 -15.32 2.42 -9.58
N LEU A 264 -16.03 2.06 -8.51
CA LEU A 264 -15.88 0.75 -7.87
C LEU A 264 -17.02 -0.16 -8.32
N TYR A 265 -16.65 -1.32 -8.85
CA TYR A 265 -17.57 -2.36 -9.28
C TYR A 265 -17.51 -3.55 -8.33
N ASP A 266 -18.66 -4.19 -8.11
CA ASP A 266 -18.68 -5.57 -7.65
C ASP A 266 -18.20 -6.53 -8.76
N ILE A 267 -18.00 -7.81 -8.41
CA ILE A 267 -17.60 -8.85 -9.38
C ILE A 267 -18.66 -9.13 -10.45
N ASN A 268 -19.91 -8.71 -10.25
CA ASN A 268 -21.04 -8.93 -11.16
C ASN A 268 -21.25 -7.77 -12.15
N GLY A 269 -20.50 -6.67 -11.99
CA GLY A 269 -20.54 -5.52 -12.89
C GLY A 269 -21.47 -4.39 -12.41
N THR A 270 -21.97 -4.46 -11.19
CA THR A 270 -22.74 -3.38 -10.56
C THR A 270 -21.80 -2.30 -10.03
N ILE A 271 -22.07 -1.04 -10.35
CA ILE A 271 -21.35 0.09 -9.75
C ILE A 271 -21.82 0.26 -8.32
N LEU A 272 -20.89 0.19 -7.36
CA LEU A 272 -21.15 0.43 -5.95
C LEU A 272 -21.11 1.93 -5.63
N TRP A 273 -20.11 2.63 -6.18
CA TRP A 273 -20.01 4.07 -6.10
C TRP A 273 -19.13 4.61 -7.25
N SER A 274 -19.24 5.91 -7.50
CA SER A 274 -18.36 6.61 -8.42
C SER A 274 -18.23 8.09 -8.06
N PHE A 275 -17.04 8.66 -8.24
CA PHE A 275 -16.80 10.09 -8.06
C PHE A 275 -15.78 10.60 -9.09
N LYS A 276 -15.69 11.93 -9.20
CA LYS A 276 -14.71 12.61 -10.06
C LYS A 276 -13.60 13.21 -9.20
N LEU A 277 -12.38 13.09 -9.67
CA LEU A 277 -11.17 13.67 -9.10
C LEU A 277 -10.78 14.97 -9.83
N ASP A 278 -9.90 15.73 -9.19
CA ASP A 278 -9.29 16.91 -9.79
C ASP A 278 -8.09 16.46 -10.64
N GLY A 279 -8.30 16.45 -11.96
CA GLY A 279 -7.31 16.05 -12.95
C GLY A 279 -7.44 14.59 -13.44
N ASN A 280 -6.88 14.35 -14.63
CA ASN A 280 -6.87 13.03 -15.25
C ASN A 280 -5.95 12.06 -14.49
N ILE A 281 -6.41 10.83 -14.34
CA ILE A 281 -5.73 9.76 -13.61
C ILE A 281 -4.75 9.09 -14.56
N THR A 282 -3.48 9.40 -14.37
CA THR A 282 -2.38 8.89 -15.19
C THR A 282 -2.02 7.46 -14.81
N LYS A 283 -2.19 7.09 -13.54
CA LYS A 283 -1.86 5.75 -13.03
C LYS A 283 -2.75 5.36 -11.85
N LEU A 284 -3.01 4.07 -11.74
CA LEU A 284 -3.68 3.44 -10.60
C LEU A 284 -2.78 2.34 -10.03
N VAL A 285 -2.57 2.33 -8.71
CA VAL A 285 -1.83 1.27 -8.01
C VAL A 285 -2.74 0.70 -6.94
N THR A 286 -2.91 -0.63 -6.89
CA THR A 286 -3.89 -1.27 -6.00
C THR A 286 -3.29 -2.37 -5.14
N SER A 287 -3.91 -2.59 -3.99
CA SER A 287 -3.70 -3.71 -3.06
C SER A 287 -5.07 -4.25 -2.63
N ASN A 288 -5.12 -5.14 -1.64
CA ASN A 288 -6.39 -5.69 -1.15
C ASN A 288 -7.26 -4.68 -0.40
N PHE A 289 -6.67 -3.64 0.20
CA PHE A 289 -7.35 -2.70 1.09
C PHE A 289 -7.17 -1.23 0.73
N LEU A 290 -6.09 -0.90 0.04
CA LEU A 290 -5.76 0.47 -0.39
C LEU A 290 -5.45 0.53 -1.88
N ALA A 291 -5.89 1.60 -2.52
CA ALA A 291 -5.47 2.02 -3.84
C ALA A 291 -4.96 3.47 -3.83
N ILE A 292 -4.07 3.78 -4.76
CA ILE A 292 -3.61 5.15 -5.06
C ILE A 292 -3.97 5.48 -6.50
N ALA A 293 -4.77 6.54 -6.68
CA ALA A 293 -4.96 7.18 -7.96
C ALA A 293 -4.02 8.39 -8.08
N ILE A 294 -3.26 8.45 -9.17
CA ILE A 294 -2.22 9.45 -9.39
C ILE A 294 -2.66 10.37 -10.53
N THR A 295 -2.67 11.69 -10.27
CA THR A 295 -2.84 12.74 -11.28
C THR A 295 -1.51 13.47 -11.50
N SER A 296 -1.50 14.59 -12.21
CA SER A 296 -0.26 15.33 -12.51
C SER A 296 0.40 15.97 -11.29
N ASN A 297 -0.37 16.32 -10.26
CA ASN A 297 0.11 17.09 -9.10
C ASN A 297 -0.48 16.61 -7.76
N ARG A 298 -1.24 15.52 -7.77
CA ARG A 298 -1.91 15.01 -6.58
C ARG A 298 -2.04 13.50 -6.64
N ILE A 299 -2.10 12.91 -5.47
CA ILE A 299 -2.54 11.53 -5.28
C ILE A 299 -3.78 11.46 -4.41
N TYR A 300 -4.58 10.42 -4.61
CA TYR A 300 -5.75 10.12 -3.82
C TYR A 300 -5.65 8.71 -3.26
N PHE A 301 -5.86 8.58 -1.96
CA PHE A 301 -5.91 7.31 -1.25
C PHE A 301 -7.34 6.81 -1.22
N ILE A 302 -7.57 5.56 -1.63
CA ILE A 302 -8.91 5.03 -1.87
C ILE A 302 -9.04 3.67 -1.19
N SER A 303 -10.12 3.50 -0.42
CA SER A 303 -10.55 2.22 0.13
C SER A 303 -11.81 1.73 -0.60
N LYS A 304 -12.33 0.57 -0.19
CA LYS A 304 -13.62 0.06 -0.68
C LYS A 304 -14.79 0.97 -0.30
N ASP A 305 -14.64 1.77 0.75
CA ASP A 305 -15.67 2.64 1.29
C ASP A 305 -15.61 4.07 0.71
N GLY A 306 -14.60 4.36 -0.13
CA GLY A 306 -14.45 5.64 -0.82
C GLY A 306 -13.06 6.24 -0.70
N VAL A 307 -12.97 7.57 -0.84
CA VAL A 307 -11.69 8.30 -0.72
C VAL A 307 -11.34 8.49 0.75
N LEU A 308 -10.10 8.20 1.11
CA LEU A 308 -9.54 8.42 2.45
C LEU A 308 -8.90 9.80 2.60
N GLY A 309 -8.50 10.40 1.48
CA GLY A 309 -7.95 11.74 1.38
C GLY A 309 -6.95 11.87 0.22
N SER A 310 -6.21 12.97 0.19
CA SER A 310 -5.22 13.24 -0.87
C SER A 310 -3.93 13.84 -0.35
N TYR A 311 -2.92 13.91 -1.21
CA TYR A 311 -1.66 14.60 -0.94
C TYR A 311 -1.17 15.31 -2.21
N LEU A 312 -0.73 16.55 -2.09
CA LEU A 312 -0.21 17.35 -3.20
C LEU A 312 1.24 16.97 -3.46
N ILE A 313 1.51 16.34 -4.60
CA ILE A 313 2.82 15.80 -4.96
C ILE A 313 2.88 15.46 -6.45
N ASN A 314 4.04 15.66 -7.06
CA ASN A 314 4.34 15.17 -8.41
C ASN A 314 5.05 13.81 -8.32
N VAL A 315 4.29 12.73 -8.50
CA VAL A 315 4.77 11.37 -8.24
C VAL A 315 5.60 10.81 -9.39
N LYS A 316 6.79 10.30 -9.07
CA LYS A 316 7.58 9.46 -9.97
C LYS A 316 7.31 7.97 -9.75
N HIS A 317 7.30 7.55 -8.49
CA HIS A 317 7.09 6.15 -8.11
C HIS A 317 6.07 6.03 -6.99
N ALA A 318 5.26 4.98 -7.06
CA ALA A 318 4.32 4.62 -6.01
C ALA A 318 4.20 3.11 -5.88
N ARG A 319 4.05 2.65 -4.65
CA ARG A 319 3.76 1.25 -4.28
C ARG A 319 2.74 1.24 -3.16
N VAL A 320 1.86 0.23 -3.19
CA VAL A 320 0.93 -0.06 -2.09
C VAL A 320 1.02 -1.52 -1.71
N SER A 321 0.85 -1.77 -0.41
CA SER A 321 0.69 -3.11 0.13
C SER A 321 -0.18 -3.00 1.38
N ASN A 322 -1.25 -3.78 1.43
CA ASN A 322 -2.27 -3.70 2.48
C ASN A 322 -2.80 -2.26 2.69
N LEU A 323 -2.56 -1.67 3.86
CA LEU A 323 -2.94 -0.30 4.21
C LEU A 323 -1.76 0.68 4.16
N ASN A 324 -0.63 0.24 3.60
CA ASN A 324 0.59 1.03 3.51
C ASN A 324 0.85 1.48 2.07
N ALA A 325 1.43 2.67 1.96
CA ALA A 325 1.79 3.30 0.72
C ALA A 325 3.16 3.97 0.84
N VAL A 326 3.98 3.78 -0.19
CA VAL A 326 5.23 4.53 -0.37
C VAL A 326 5.11 5.30 -1.67
N ILE A 327 5.30 6.62 -1.58
CA ILE A 327 5.32 7.53 -2.72
C ILE A 327 6.67 8.22 -2.78
N VAL A 328 7.19 8.43 -3.99
CA VAL A 328 8.43 9.14 -4.24
C VAL A 328 8.19 10.21 -5.28
N ASP A 329 8.66 11.42 -5.00
CA ASP A 329 8.77 12.50 -6.00
C ASP A 329 10.17 12.50 -6.65
N SER A 330 10.73 13.68 -6.95
CA SER A 330 12.08 13.80 -7.48
C SER A 330 13.21 13.58 -6.48
N LYS A 331 12.97 13.77 -5.17
CA LYS A 331 14.01 13.84 -4.12
C LYS A 331 13.56 13.30 -2.75
N THR A 332 12.28 13.10 -2.53
CA THR A 332 11.72 12.76 -1.23
C THR A 332 10.83 11.54 -1.33
N ILE A 333 10.98 10.67 -0.34
CA ILE A 333 10.16 9.50 -0.09
C ILE A 333 9.18 9.84 1.00
N TYR A 334 7.94 9.39 0.84
CA TYR A 334 6.86 9.57 1.78
C TYR A 334 6.23 8.22 2.08
N PHE A 335 6.20 7.86 3.37
CA PHE A 335 5.47 6.69 3.83
C PHE A 335 4.13 7.10 4.43
N PHE A 336 3.07 6.47 3.97
CA PHE A 336 1.72 6.62 4.49
C PHE A 336 1.22 5.27 4.95
N THR A 337 0.47 5.27 6.05
CA THR A 337 -0.23 4.09 6.54
C THR A 337 -1.61 4.49 7.00
N PHE A 338 -2.58 3.63 6.74
CA PHE A 338 -3.96 3.75 7.20
C PHE A 338 -4.30 2.63 8.21
N GLU A 339 -3.28 1.98 8.78
CA GLU A 339 -3.49 1.07 9.90
C GLU A 339 -4.07 1.85 11.09
N PRO A 340 -5.11 1.34 11.77
CA PRO A 340 -5.66 2.01 12.94
C PRO A 340 -4.66 2.08 14.10
N PHE A 341 -3.77 1.08 14.20
CA PHE A 341 -2.67 1.03 15.16
C PHE A 341 -1.34 0.86 14.44
N VAL A 342 -0.42 1.80 14.65
CA VAL A 342 0.96 1.70 14.21
C VAL A 342 1.83 1.37 15.42
N THR A 343 2.36 0.14 15.45
CA THR A 343 3.24 -0.34 16.52
C THR A 343 4.27 -1.34 15.99
N ILE A 344 5.43 -1.41 16.63
CA ILE A 344 6.53 -2.31 16.27
C ILE A 344 6.73 -3.48 17.25
N THR A 345 5.89 -3.61 18.29
CA THR A 345 5.94 -4.74 19.23
C THR A 345 4.59 -5.45 19.35
N ASP A 346 4.61 -6.77 19.53
CA ASP A 346 3.39 -7.53 19.75
C ASP A 346 2.71 -7.19 21.09
N VAL A 347 3.49 -6.77 22.09
CA VAL A 347 2.96 -6.33 23.39
C VAL A 347 2.03 -5.12 23.21
N ASP A 348 2.52 -4.09 22.54
CA ASP A 348 1.75 -2.86 22.28
C ASP A 348 0.54 -3.15 21.38
N LYS A 349 0.72 -4.01 20.36
CA LYS A 349 -0.38 -4.45 19.49
C LYS A 349 -1.50 -5.16 20.27
N ASN A 350 -1.13 -5.99 21.23
CA ASN A 350 -2.08 -6.69 22.10
C ASN A 350 -2.80 -5.72 23.05
N ILE A 351 -2.10 -4.72 23.59
CA ILE A 351 -2.70 -3.64 24.40
C ILE A 351 -3.74 -2.87 23.57
N GLY A 352 -3.38 -2.45 22.35
CA GLY A 352 -4.28 -1.75 21.43
C GLY A 352 -5.56 -2.53 21.14
N ARG A 353 -5.41 -3.80 20.78
CA ARG A 353 -6.52 -4.71 20.51
C ARG A 353 -7.39 -4.97 21.74
N LYS A 354 -6.79 -5.18 22.91
CA LYS A 354 -7.52 -5.39 24.18
C LYS A 354 -8.41 -4.19 24.50
N ILE A 355 -7.88 -2.98 24.37
CA ILE A 355 -8.61 -1.76 24.77
C ILE A 355 -9.71 -1.42 23.75
N PHE A 356 -9.44 -1.49 22.44
CA PHE A 356 -10.42 -1.10 21.43
C PHE A 356 -11.30 -2.23 20.91
N ALA A 357 -10.99 -3.50 21.18
CA ALA A 357 -11.81 -4.68 20.87
C ALA A 357 -12.41 -4.68 19.44
N ASN A 358 -11.60 -4.29 18.44
CA ASN A 358 -12.00 -4.15 17.03
C ASN A 358 -13.07 -3.08 16.74
N LYS A 359 -13.32 -2.14 17.66
CA LYS A 359 -14.15 -0.98 17.36
C LYS A 359 -13.48 -0.13 16.29
N PRO A 360 -14.26 0.47 15.37
CA PRO A 360 -13.73 1.44 14.42
C PRO A 360 -13.08 2.59 15.18
N ILE A 361 -11.91 3.01 14.73
CA ILE A 361 -11.14 4.10 15.34
C ILE A 361 -11.17 5.28 14.39
N ASP A 362 -11.62 6.42 14.90
CA ASP A 362 -11.80 7.64 14.12
C ASP A 362 -10.46 8.27 13.69
N LEU A 363 -9.37 7.95 14.41
CA LEU A 363 -8.03 8.49 14.21
C LEU A 363 -6.99 7.37 14.31
N GLN A 364 -5.89 7.51 13.57
CA GLN A 364 -4.77 6.58 13.67
C GLN A 364 -4.01 6.79 14.98
N ILE A 365 -3.72 5.68 15.69
CA ILE A 365 -2.95 5.69 16.93
C ILE A 365 -1.58 5.08 16.68
N VAL A 366 -0.53 5.83 16.95
CA VAL A 366 0.85 5.32 16.98
C VAL A 366 1.18 5.00 18.43
N LEU A 367 1.53 3.73 18.71
CA LEU A 367 1.51 3.20 20.07
C LEU A 367 2.84 2.60 20.51
N GLY A 368 3.23 2.90 21.74
CA GLY A 368 4.38 2.31 22.40
C GLY A 368 5.67 2.69 21.70
N LYS A 369 6.59 1.73 21.54
CA LYS A 369 7.94 2.01 21.02
C LYS A 369 7.93 2.71 19.64
N ALA A 370 6.89 2.48 18.84
CA ALA A 370 6.66 3.15 17.56
C ALA A 370 6.46 4.67 17.70
N ALA A 371 5.85 5.12 18.79
CA ALA A 371 5.56 6.53 19.05
C ALA A 371 6.78 7.31 19.56
N ALA A 372 7.81 6.62 20.05
CA ALA A 372 8.95 7.23 20.75
C ALA A 372 9.70 8.31 19.95
N LYS A 373 9.74 8.16 18.62
CA LYS A 373 10.37 9.10 17.70
C LYS A 373 9.51 10.31 17.31
N PHE A 374 8.24 10.31 17.71
CA PHE A 374 7.28 11.36 17.34
C PHE A 374 6.82 12.18 18.54
N VAL A 375 6.88 11.62 19.75
CA VAL A 375 6.55 12.34 20.98
C VAL A 375 7.68 13.27 21.40
N ASN A 376 7.35 14.42 21.97
CA ASN A 376 8.32 15.36 22.51
C ASN A 376 8.84 14.93 23.91
N ALA A 377 9.15 13.64 24.08
CA ALA A 377 9.62 13.06 25.32
C ALA A 377 10.71 12.02 25.04
N THR A 378 11.68 11.90 25.96
CA THR A 378 12.74 10.90 25.87
C THR A 378 12.56 9.85 26.94
N PHE A 379 12.77 8.59 26.57
CA PHE A 379 12.51 7.45 27.43
C PHE A 379 13.78 6.64 27.64
N THR A 380 14.01 6.20 28.87
CA THR A 380 14.97 5.16 29.21
C THR A 380 14.20 3.92 29.68
N ARG A 381 14.89 2.93 30.26
CA ARG A 381 14.25 1.74 30.82
C ARG A 381 13.17 2.07 31.86
N ASP A 382 13.43 3.04 32.74
CA ASP A 382 12.57 3.31 33.92
C ASP A 382 12.28 4.80 34.12
N THR A 383 12.65 5.66 33.16
CA THR A 383 12.38 7.10 33.26
C THR A 383 11.87 7.67 31.95
N MET A 384 10.98 8.66 32.07
CA MET A 384 10.62 9.56 30.99
C MET A 384 11.09 10.98 31.34
N LYS A 385 11.73 11.65 30.39
CA LYS A 385 12.05 13.07 30.49
C LYS A 385 11.17 13.87 29.53
N PHE A 386 10.43 14.82 30.08
CA PHE A 386 9.48 15.67 29.36
C PHE A 386 9.51 17.07 29.95
N ASN A 387 9.58 18.11 29.10
CA ASN A 387 9.67 19.52 29.51
C ASN A 387 10.70 19.80 30.62
N GLY A 388 11.88 19.17 30.53
CA GLY A 388 12.96 19.33 31.52
C GLY A 388 12.79 18.51 32.82
N ASN A 389 11.60 17.99 33.11
CA ASN A 389 11.32 17.17 34.28
C ASN A 389 11.61 15.69 34.02
N ILE A 390 12.02 14.97 35.06
CA ILE A 390 12.28 13.52 35.02
C ILE A 390 11.21 12.80 35.85
N TYR A 391 10.46 11.92 35.20
CA TYR A 391 9.43 11.09 35.80
C TYR A 391 9.95 9.64 35.89
N ARG A 392 9.95 9.07 37.10
CA ARG A 392 10.51 7.73 37.34
C ARG A 392 9.41 6.69 37.57
N SER A 393 9.38 5.67 36.72
CA SER A 393 8.46 4.55 36.79
C SER A 393 9.03 3.39 37.61
N ILE A 394 8.14 2.58 38.16
CA ILE A 394 8.44 1.34 38.88
C ILE A 394 7.57 0.24 38.25
N TRP A 395 8.21 -0.75 37.65
CA TRP A 395 7.53 -1.83 36.95
C TRP A 395 6.39 -2.44 37.78
N ARG A 396 5.19 -2.55 37.18
CA ARG A 396 3.94 -3.06 37.77
C ARG A 396 3.37 -2.27 38.95
N LYS A 397 3.98 -1.17 39.37
CA LYS A 397 3.51 -0.38 40.52
C LYS A 397 3.13 1.04 40.14
N LYS A 398 3.97 1.69 39.34
CA LYS A 398 3.83 3.10 39.01
C LYS A 398 4.39 3.34 37.63
N ASP A 399 3.64 4.00 36.77
CA ASP A 399 4.11 4.31 35.43
C ASP A 399 3.64 5.68 34.96
N TYR A 400 4.44 6.30 34.11
CA TYR A 400 4.13 7.57 33.48
C TYR A 400 4.02 7.38 31.97
N CYS A 401 3.10 8.11 31.37
CA CYS A 401 2.86 8.04 29.95
C CYS A 401 2.38 9.38 29.38
N ILE A 402 2.55 9.53 28.07
CA ILE A 402 2.17 10.73 27.33
C ILE A 402 1.18 10.37 26.22
N ILE A 403 0.21 11.25 26.00
CA ILE A 403 -0.68 11.30 24.84
C ILE A 403 -0.38 12.60 24.11
N GLN A 404 0.06 12.53 22.86
CA GLN A 404 0.33 13.68 22.01
C GLN A 404 -0.51 13.60 20.73
N PRO A 405 -1.61 14.36 20.62
CA PRO A 405 -2.34 14.54 19.38
C PRO A 405 -1.58 15.45 18.41
N GLU A 406 -1.35 15.01 17.18
CA GLU A 406 -0.65 15.79 16.15
C GLU A 406 -0.99 15.24 14.75
N ASP A 407 -1.18 16.11 13.75
CA ASP A 407 -1.45 15.71 12.35
C ASP A 407 -2.60 14.70 12.16
N ARG A 408 -3.68 14.84 12.94
CA ARG A 408 -4.81 13.88 12.97
C ARG A 408 -4.40 12.45 13.35
N ARG A 409 -3.29 12.32 14.07
CA ARG A 409 -2.84 11.09 14.73
C ARG A 409 -2.74 11.33 16.22
N ILE A 410 -2.71 10.23 16.96
CA ILE A 410 -2.48 10.25 18.39
C ILE A 410 -1.25 9.39 18.67
N PHE A 411 -0.23 10.01 19.23
CA PHE A 411 0.99 9.33 19.66
C PHE A 411 0.86 9.01 21.15
N ILE A 412 0.95 7.72 21.50
CA ILE A 412 0.77 7.25 22.87
C ILE A 412 1.96 6.40 23.27
N LEU A 413 2.62 6.76 24.37
CA LEU A 413 3.77 6.03 24.88
C LEU A 413 3.86 6.13 26.41
N GLY A 414 3.98 4.98 27.08
CA GLY A 414 4.40 4.89 28.48
C GLY A 414 5.86 4.52 28.63
N THR A 415 6.41 4.76 29.82
CA THR A 415 7.76 4.29 30.16
C THR A 415 7.82 2.76 30.15
N HIS A 416 6.77 2.10 30.67
CA HIS A 416 6.53 0.68 30.51
C HIS A 416 5.19 0.41 29.81
N ARG A 417 4.89 -0.87 29.60
CA ARG A 417 3.64 -1.33 28.98
C ARG A 417 2.39 -0.89 29.74
N PHE A 418 2.50 -0.71 31.06
CA PHE A 418 1.37 -0.32 31.93
C PHE A 418 0.98 1.14 31.71
N GLY A 419 1.97 2.02 31.55
CA GLY A 419 1.75 3.42 31.17
C GLY A 419 1.15 3.52 29.77
N THR A 420 1.66 2.75 28.80
CA THR A 420 1.06 2.70 27.46
C THR A 420 -0.40 2.27 27.51
N GLU A 421 -0.71 1.24 28.30
CA GLU A 421 -2.09 0.78 28.54
C GLU A 421 -2.94 1.86 29.23
N ALA A 422 -2.40 2.57 30.23
CA ALA A 422 -3.08 3.63 30.97
C ALA A 422 -3.46 4.80 30.06
N CYS A 423 -2.50 5.35 29.32
CA CYS A 423 -2.77 6.43 28.38
C CYS A 423 -3.77 6.02 27.30
N LEU A 424 -3.66 4.78 26.80
CA LEU A 424 -4.60 4.30 25.79
C LEU A 424 -6.03 4.12 26.35
N LEU A 425 -6.16 3.61 27.58
CA LEU A 425 -7.43 3.46 28.27
C LEU A 425 -8.08 4.81 28.55
N TYR A 426 -7.27 5.77 29.05
CA TYR A 426 -7.71 7.13 29.30
C TYR A 426 -8.18 7.82 28.01
N TYR A 427 -7.38 7.73 26.93
CA TYR A 427 -7.72 8.30 25.63
C TYR A 427 -9.03 7.73 25.06
N LYS A 428 -9.26 6.42 25.18
CA LYS A 428 -10.50 5.78 24.73
C LYS A 428 -11.75 6.42 25.34
N VAL A 429 -11.68 6.87 26.60
CA VAL A 429 -12.81 7.46 27.32
C VAL A 429 -12.88 8.98 27.13
N ARG A 430 -11.74 9.67 27.18
CA ARG A 430 -11.69 11.14 27.23
C ARG A 430 -11.48 11.81 25.87
N LYS A 431 -10.90 11.10 24.88
CA LYS A 431 -10.53 11.61 23.55
C LYS A 431 -9.85 12.99 23.61
N THR A 432 -8.78 13.10 24.40
CA THR A 432 -8.07 14.37 24.58
C THR A 432 -7.53 14.92 23.27
N LYS A 433 -7.54 16.25 23.14
CA LYS A 433 -7.07 16.99 21.94
C LYS A 433 -5.76 17.73 22.16
N GLU A 434 -5.28 17.76 23.40
CA GLU A 434 -4.07 18.44 23.84
C GLU A 434 -3.07 17.41 24.39
N ILE A 435 -1.81 17.82 24.52
CA ILE A 435 -0.75 16.95 25.03
C ILE A 435 -1.04 16.65 26.51
N THR A 436 -1.28 15.39 26.82
CA THR A 436 -1.65 14.96 28.17
C THR A 436 -0.55 14.07 28.76
N LEU A 437 -0.06 14.43 29.94
CA LEU A 437 0.84 13.59 30.75
C LEU A 437 0.03 12.92 31.86
N LEU A 438 0.10 11.60 31.95
CA LEU A 438 -0.59 10.82 32.96
C LEU A 438 0.38 10.04 33.83
N LYS A 439 -0.08 9.75 35.05
CA LYS A 439 0.53 8.82 35.99
C LYS A 439 -0.49 7.71 36.31
N TRP A 440 -0.07 6.46 36.21
CA TRP A 440 -0.80 5.31 36.74
C TRP A 440 -0.09 4.78 37.98
N GLU A 441 -0.85 4.39 39.01
CA GLU A 441 -0.34 3.80 40.24
C GLU A 441 -1.26 2.68 40.73
N ASP A 442 -0.72 1.46 40.81
CA ASP A 442 -1.43 0.24 41.25
C ASP A 442 -1.80 0.36 42.74
N SER A 443 -3.00 0.86 43.00
CA SER A 443 -3.44 1.24 44.34
C SER A 443 -4.01 0.05 45.10
N ASN A 444 -4.51 -0.96 44.37
CA ASN A 444 -5.10 -2.18 44.93
C ASN A 444 -4.14 -3.40 44.89
N GLY A 445 -2.96 -3.25 44.27
CA GLY A 445 -1.91 -4.28 44.21
C GLY A 445 -2.20 -5.41 43.22
N ASN A 446 -3.15 -5.25 42.30
CA ASN A 446 -3.59 -6.29 41.37
C ASN A 446 -2.81 -6.30 40.04
N SER A 447 -1.92 -5.32 39.84
CA SER A 447 -1.13 -5.11 38.62
C SER A 447 -1.94 -5.00 37.32
N LYS A 448 -3.17 -4.50 37.40
CA LYS A 448 -4.01 -4.19 36.24
C LYS A 448 -4.18 -2.69 36.16
N VAL A 449 -4.27 -2.20 34.93
CA VAL A 449 -4.49 -0.78 34.68
C VAL A 449 -5.99 -0.50 34.70
N GLU A 450 -6.41 0.34 35.66
CA GLU A 450 -7.80 0.71 35.87
C GLU A 450 -7.95 2.25 35.77
N LEU A 451 -9.07 2.72 35.20
CA LEU A 451 -9.25 4.15 34.88
C LEU A 451 -9.24 5.06 36.12
N ASN A 452 -9.68 4.55 37.27
CA ASN A 452 -9.69 5.23 38.57
C ASN A 452 -8.30 5.37 39.21
N GLU A 453 -7.31 4.62 38.72
CA GLU A 453 -5.91 4.67 39.19
C GLU A 453 -5.05 5.63 38.35
N ILE A 454 -5.66 6.34 37.41
CA ILE A 454 -4.98 7.23 36.47
C ILE A 454 -5.17 8.68 36.90
N GLU A 455 -4.05 9.36 37.14
CA GLU A 455 -3.95 10.76 37.53
C GLU A 455 -3.43 11.60 36.36
N VAL A 456 -4.08 12.73 36.07
CA VAL A 456 -3.61 13.70 35.08
C VAL A 456 -2.58 14.62 35.74
N ILE A 457 -1.36 14.65 35.20
CA ILE A 457 -0.27 15.47 35.72
C ILE A 457 -0.16 16.79 34.94
N ILE A 458 -0.31 16.72 33.62
CA ILE A 458 -0.32 17.89 32.71
C ILE A 458 -1.40 17.65 31.66
N GLN A 459 -2.13 18.70 31.30
CA GLN A 459 -3.03 18.74 30.16
C GLN A 459 -2.90 20.08 29.44
#